data_AF-A0A8D8BK91-F1
#
_entry.id   AF-A0A8D8BK91-F1
#
_cell.length_a   1.000
_cell.length_b   1.000
_cell.length_c   1.000
_cell.angle_alpha   90.00
_cell.angle_beta   90.00
_cell.angle_gamma   90.00
#
_symmetry.space_group_name_H-M   'P 1'
#
loop_
_entity.id
_entity.type
_entity.pdbx_description
1 polymer ?
#
loop_
_entity_poly.entity_id
_entity_poly.type
_entity_poly.pdbx_seq_one_letter_code
_entity_poly.pdbx_strand_id
1 'polypeptide(L)'
;MTNCDAYPSSSCTSMANNSNEVLIPTDTTEDILSKYRRKTSSSSETATSDSTSNNSSSSKSKNGEIDLRKNEEQVVSGYSTTFSAAKKKLRVVLSSTEIFSCSFEPYSDDSVSPLLMYLRVLQSQALSNHNLQQLTCISELFRCMDSFDFESQEHLLKQLQNDMLIRQAYTQYLMNCRQAMLSTIDVLESFNRQLETESHISVHHILMVSVKMFLEKKEQIVSQFCEEFIKLTIVDEKIDLLHEFMNTMMLNLECDAVLSCLTDWQTIEARRCMECILLHRLYYSVMFPNEDGDLSRDRVLSEHI
;
A
#
# COMPACT_ATOMS: atom_id res chain seq x y z
N MET A 1 10.00 -40.97 3.71
CA MET A 1 10.09 -41.52 2.34
C MET A 1 8.72 -42.10 2.01
N THR A 2 8.21 -41.84 0.78
CA THR A 2 7.11 -42.55 0.07
C THR A 2 5.74 -42.75 0.74
N ASN A 3 4.59 -42.73 0.05
CA ASN A 3 4.09 -42.00 -1.14
C ASN A 3 2.59 -42.34 -1.29
N CYS A 4 1.80 -41.55 -2.03
CA CYS A 4 0.48 -41.93 -2.60
C CYS A 4 -0.68 -42.23 -1.60
N ASP A 5 -1.97 -42.34 -1.94
CA ASP A 5 -2.90 -41.73 -2.94
C ASP A 5 -4.33 -42.26 -2.61
N ALA A 6 -5.49 -41.71 -3.04
CA ALA A 6 -5.90 -40.35 -3.43
C ALA A 6 -7.46 -40.36 -3.54
N TYR A 7 -8.17 -39.22 -3.32
CA TYR A 7 -9.64 -39.12 -3.43
C TYR A 7 -10.10 -37.77 -4.02
N PRO A 8 -11.29 -37.67 -4.65
CA PRO A 8 -11.33 -37.23 -6.04
C PRO A 8 -12.20 -36.00 -6.31
N SER A 9 -11.86 -35.31 -7.41
CA SER A 9 -12.65 -34.23 -8.01
C SER A 9 -14.03 -34.73 -8.46
N SER A 10 -15.08 -33.95 -8.19
CA SER A 10 -16.41 -34.13 -8.80
C SER A 10 -16.78 -32.93 -9.67
N SER A 11 -17.28 -33.22 -10.86
CA SER A 11 -17.52 -32.26 -11.94
C SER A 11 -18.92 -31.67 -11.93
N CYS A 12 -19.05 -30.40 -12.33
CA CYS A 12 -20.24 -29.75 -12.90
C CYS A 12 -19.80 -28.42 -13.54
N THR A 13 -20.29 -27.93 -14.69
CA THR A 13 -21.01 -28.50 -15.84
C THR A 13 -20.74 -27.55 -17.01
N SER A 14 -20.50 -28.03 -18.23
CA SER A 14 -20.32 -27.15 -19.39
C SER A 14 -21.65 -26.69 -19.97
N MET A 15 -21.74 -25.41 -20.32
CA MET A 15 -22.65 -24.93 -21.37
C MET A 15 -21.82 -24.33 -22.50
N ALA A 16 -22.13 -24.70 -23.73
CA ALA A 16 -21.40 -24.31 -24.94
C ALA A 16 -22.27 -23.44 -25.85
N ASN A 17 -21.58 -22.76 -26.78
CA ASN A 17 -22.09 -21.92 -27.86
C ASN A 17 -22.54 -20.51 -27.40
N ASN A 18 -22.02 -19.42 -27.98
CA ASN A 18 -21.94 -19.25 -29.43
C ASN A 18 -20.70 -18.46 -29.92
N SER A 19 -20.37 -18.66 -31.20
CA SER A 19 -19.12 -18.23 -31.83
C SER A 19 -19.08 -16.75 -32.22
N ASN A 20 -17.94 -16.10 -31.98
CA ASN A 20 -17.38 -15.09 -32.90
C ASN A 20 -15.90 -14.86 -32.54
N GLU A 21 -14.99 -15.38 -33.38
CA GLU A 21 -13.55 -15.17 -33.22
C GLU A 21 -13.18 -13.72 -33.57
N VAL A 22 -12.63 -13.00 -32.60
CA VAL A 22 -11.62 -11.97 -32.87
C VAL A 22 -10.37 -12.41 -32.13
N LEU A 23 -9.42 -12.95 -32.89
CA LEU A 23 -8.15 -13.45 -32.35
C LEU A 23 -7.25 -12.28 -31.94
N ILE A 24 -7.53 -11.69 -30.78
CA ILE A 24 -6.62 -10.74 -30.13
C ILE A 24 -5.36 -11.53 -29.76
N PRO A 25 -4.17 -11.18 -30.27
CA PRO A 25 -2.95 -11.84 -29.84
C PRO A 25 -2.76 -11.54 -28.36
N THR A 26 -2.87 -12.57 -27.52
CA THR A 26 -2.43 -12.49 -26.13
C THR A 26 -0.90 -12.52 -26.11
N ASP A 27 -0.29 -11.41 -26.56
CA ASP A 27 1.11 -11.08 -26.28
C ASP A 27 1.21 -10.98 -24.75
N THR A 28 1.50 -12.13 -24.12
CA THR A 28 1.64 -12.20 -22.66
C THR A 28 2.74 -11.22 -22.24
N THR A 29 2.60 -10.64 -21.04
CA THR A 29 3.57 -9.67 -20.52
C THR A 29 5.00 -10.21 -20.55
N GLU A 30 5.17 -11.52 -20.35
CA GLU A 30 6.46 -12.21 -20.46
C GLU A 30 7.02 -12.22 -21.88
N ASP A 31 6.20 -12.32 -22.93
CA ASP A 31 6.67 -12.33 -24.32
C ASP A 31 7.05 -10.92 -24.82
N ILE A 32 6.35 -9.89 -24.31
CA ILE A 32 6.78 -8.49 -24.47
C ILE A 32 8.15 -8.30 -23.81
N LEU A 33 8.35 -8.79 -22.58
CA LEU A 33 9.64 -8.74 -21.88
C LEU A 33 10.72 -9.57 -22.60
N SER A 34 10.37 -10.69 -23.24
CA SER A 34 11.28 -11.55 -24.01
C SER A 34 11.90 -10.82 -25.21
N LYS A 35 11.15 -9.93 -25.86
CA LYS A 35 11.63 -9.06 -26.96
C LYS A 35 12.65 -8.02 -26.49
N TYR A 36 12.59 -7.57 -25.23
CA TYR A 36 13.56 -6.61 -24.67
C TYR A 36 14.81 -7.29 -24.09
N ARG A 37 14.67 -8.42 -23.36
CA ARG A 37 15.83 -9.17 -22.83
C ARG A 37 16.81 -9.61 -23.93
N ARG A 38 16.32 -10.02 -25.11
CA ARG A 38 17.17 -10.43 -26.23
C ARG A 38 18.03 -9.32 -26.85
N LYS A 39 17.72 -8.03 -26.60
CA LYS A 39 18.51 -6.90 -27.13
C LYS A 39 19.72 -6.51 -26.30
N THR A 40 19.90 -7.05 -25.09
CA THR A 40 21.04 -6.75 -24.21
C THR A 40 22.13 -7.84 -24.19
N SER A 41 21.92 -8.98 -24.84
CA SER A 41 22.81 -10.16 -24.74
C SER A 41 23.57 -10.51 -26.04
N SER A 42 23.60 -9.61 -27.03
CA SER A 42 24.29 -9.84 -28.31
C SER A 42 25.42 -8.84 -28.57
N SER A 43 26.23 -8.53 -27.54
CA SER A 43 27.49 -7.78 -27.71
C SER A 43 28.46 -7.91 -26.49
N SER A 44 28.82 -9.13 -26.06
CA SER A 44 30.11 -9.38 -25.37
C SER A 44 30.31 -10.86 -25.00
N GLU A 45 30.88 -11.66 -25.89
CA GLU A 45 31.59 -12.90 -25.51
C GLU A 45 32.91 -13.02 -26.29
N THR A 46 34.00 -12.56 -25.68
CA THR A 46 35.39 -12.96 -25.94
C THR A 46 36.12 -12.90 -24.60
N ALA A 47 36.20 -13.98 -23.83
CA ALA A 47 37.09 -15.14 -24.02
C ALA A 47 38.55 -14.84 -23.64
N THR A 48 38.92 -15.26 -22.44
CA THR A 48 40.30 -15.49 -22.01
C THR A 48 40.78 -16.83 -22.56
N SER A 49 41.89 -16.89 -23.31
CA SER A 49 42.85 -18.02 -23.34
C SER A 49 44.02 -17.75 -24.28
N ASP A 50 45.18 -18.29 -23.93
CA ASP A 50 46.44 -18.14 -24.65
C ASP A 50 46.66 -19.12 -25.81
N SER A 51 47.45 -18.66 -26.78
CA SER A 51 48.40 -19.44 -27.58
C SER A 51 47.94 -20.31 -28.80
N THR A 52 48.64 -20.05 -29.91
CA THR A 52 49.04 -20.98 -30.99
C THR A 52 48.00 -21.51 -32.00
N SER A 53 47.94 -20.88 -33.18
CA SER A 53 48.29 -21.56 -34.45
C SER A 53 48.33 -20.59 -35.65
N ASN A 54 49.23 -20.87 -36.62
CA ASN A 54 49.40 -20.10 -37.85
C ASN A 54 48.31 -20.39 -38.88
N ASN A 55 47.91 -19.38 -39.67
CA ASN A 55 48.07 -19.49 -41.12
C ASN A 55 48.02 -18.12 -41.85
N SER A 56 48.50 -18.11 -43.10
CA SER A 56 48.98 -16.92 -43.80
C SER A 56 48.20 -16.57 -45.08
N SER A 57 48.10 -15.27 -45.38
CA SER A 57 48.02 -14.68 -46.74
C SER A 57 47.86 -13.15 -46.62
N SER A 58 48.94 -12.35 -46.69
CA SER A 58 49.51 -11.82 -47.94
C SER A 58 48.60 -10.89 -48.76
N SER A 59 48.60 -9.60 -48.43
CA SER A 59 48.66 -8.55 -49.45
C SER A 59 49.50 -7.37 -48.93
N LYS A 60 50.02 -6.55 -49.84
CA LYS A 60 51.31 -5.87 -49.67
C LYS A 60 51.24 -4.44 -50.22
N SER A 61 51.44 -3.44 -49.36
CA SER A 61 51.88 -2.10 -49.77
C SER A 61 52.73 -1.45 -48.67
N LYS A 62 53.78 -0.77 -49.10
CA LYS A 62 54.74 -0.03 -48.27
C LYS A 62 54.56 1.48 -48.48
N ASN A 63 55.25 2.24 -47.63
CA ASN A 63 55.31 3.70 -47.52
C ASN A 63 54.06 4.28 -46.84
N GLY A 64 54.16 5.07 -45.78
CA GLY A 64 55.34 5.61 -45.11
C GLY A 64 55.40 7.12 -45.25
N GLU A 65 54.59 7.78 -44.43
CA GLU A 65 54.80 9.17 -44.08
C GLU A 65 54.45 9.34 -42.60
N ILE A 66 55.23 10.17 -41.91
CA ILE A 66 55.27 10.26 -40.46
C ILE A 66 54.37 11.43 -40.03
N ASP A 67 53.46 11.10 -39.11
CA ASP A 67 52.97 11.93 -38.00
C ASP A 67 52.60 13.42 -38.26
N LEU A 68 51.32 13.76 -38.02
CA LEU A 68 50.83 15.11 -37.68
C LEU A 68 49.30 15.18 -37.45
N ARG A 69 48.53 14.12 -37.76
CA ARG A 69 47.04 14.12 -37.63
C ARG A 69 46.43 13.38 -36.43
N LYS A 70 47.23 12.76 -35.54
CA LYS A 70 46.68 12.02 -34.39
C LYS A 70 46.36 12.84 -33.14
N ASN A 71 46.86 14.08 -33.05
CA ASN A 71 46.66 14.91 -31.85
C ASN A 71 45.27 15.56 -31.77
N GLU A 72 44.56 15.76 -32.89
CA GLU A 72 43.23 16.41 -32.87
C GLU A 72 42.11 15.44 -32.44
N GLU A 73 42.14 14.18 -32.92
CA GLU A 73 41.12 13.18 -32.55
C GLU A 73 41.18 12.77 -31.06
N GLN A 74 42.37 12.78 -30.45
CA GLN A 74 42.52 12.50 -29.02
C GLN A 74 41.95 13.62 -28.13
N VAL A 75 42.07 14.88 -28.53
CA VAL A 75 41.52 16.02 -27.77
C VAL A 75 39.99 16.05 -27.87
N VAL A 76 39.42 15.80 -29.05
CA VAL A 76 37.96 15.71 -29.26
C VAL A 76 37.36 14.51 -28.50
N SER A 77 38.06 13.36 -28.49
CA SER A 77 37.67 12.20 -27.70
C SER A 77 37.71 12.48 -26.19
N GLY A 78 38.81 13.09 -25.70
CA GLY A 78 38.98 13.49 -24.31
C GLY A 78 37.84 14.41 -23.83
N TYR A 79 37.58 15.49 -24.57
CA TYR A 79 36.50 16.44 -24.28
C TYR A 79 35.11 15.77 -24.24
N SER A 80 34.83 14.85 -25.17
CA SER A 80 33.58 14.08 -25.16
C SER A 80 33.44 13.19 -23.91
N THR A 81 34.53 12.57 -23.44
CA THR A 81 34.51 11.75 -22.21
C THR A 81 34.36 12.59 -20.94
N THR A 82 35.04 13.73 -20.82
CA THR A 82 34.89 14.63 -19.65
C THR A 82 33.50 15.26 -19.61
N PHE A 83 32.95 15.67 -20.75
CA PHE A 83 31.58 16.18 -20.87
C PHE A 83 30.53 15.13 -20.49
N SER A 84 30.68 13.88 -20.95
CA SER A 84 29.82 12.76 -20.57
C SER A 84 29.92 12.43 -19.07
N ALA A 85 31.11 12.50 -18.48
CA ALA A 85 31.33 12.33 -17.05
C ALA A 85 30.69 13.46 -16.23
N ALA A 86 30.86 14.71 -16.65
CA ALA A 86 30.22 15.88 -16.03
C ALA A 86 28.69 15.78 -16.10
N LYS A 87 28.12 15.40 -17.25
CA LYS A 87 26.67 15.16 -17.41
C LYS A 87 26.13 14.10 -16.45
N LYS A 88 26.88 12.99 -16.27
CA LYS A 88 26.51 11.92 -15.32
C LYS A 88 26.59 12.40 -13.87
N LYS A 89 27.68 13.06 -13.47
CA LYS A 89 27.86 13.64 -12.12
C LYS A 89 26.74 14.65 -11.81
N LEU A 90 26.50 15.61 -12.71
CA LEU A 90 25.45 16.62 -12.57
C LEU A 90 24.06 15.99 -12.47
N ARG A 91 23.74 14.96 -13.28
CA ARG A 91 22.47 14.22 -13.15
C ARG A 91 22.32 13.55 -11.78
N VAL A 92 23.39 12.93 -11.25
CA VAL A 92 23.36 12.29 -9.93
C VAL A 92 23.08 13.33 -8.84
N VAL A 93 23.84 14.43 -8.81
CA VAL A 93 23.63 15.55 -7.86
C VAL A 93 22.19 16.07 -7.94
N LEU A 94 21.69 16.41 -9.13
CA LEU A 94 20.33 16.94 -9.32
C LEU A 94 19.22 15.93 -8.95
N SER A 95 19.51 14.62 -8.99
CA SER A 95 18.53 13.58 -8.62
C SER A 95 18.48 13.25 -7.13
N SER A 96 19.54 13.59 -6.37
CA SER A 96 19.62 13.36 -4.92
C SER A 96 19.37 14.61 -4.09
N THR A 97 19.27 15.79 -4.73
CA THR A 97 18.93 17.04 -4.07
C THR A 97 17.43 17.22 -3.93
N GLU A 98 16.97 17.42 -2.69
CA GLU A 98 15.64 17.96 -2.42
C GLU A 98 15.54 19.39 -3.00
N ILE A 99 14.46 19.66 -3.75
CA ILE A 99 14.36 20.83 -4.62
C ILE A 99 14.15 22.10 -3.80
N PHE A 100 15.02 23.10 -3.98
CA PHE A 100 14.76 24.47 -3.56
C PHE A 100 14.12 25.25 -4.70
N SER A 101 12.92 25.78 -4.48
CA SER A 101 12.38 26.90 -5.25
C SER A 101 13.02 28.22 -4.78
N CYS A 102 14.33 28.35 -4.90
CA CYS A 102 15.01 29.63 -4.63
C CYS A 102 14.89 30.52 -5.86
N SER A 103 14.29 31.71 -5.70
CA SER A 103 14.38 32.75 -6.73
C SER A 103 15.81 33.27 -6.75
N PHE A 104 16.58 32.91 -7.78
CA PHE A 104 17.90 33.48 -8.03
C PHE A 104 17.73 34.89 -8.58
N GLU A 105 17.43 35.86 -7.71
CA GLU A 105 17.69 37.26 -8.01
C GLU A 105 19.20 37.39 -8.31
N PRO A 106 19.58 37.95 -9.47
CA PRO A 106 20.96 37.97 -9.88
C PRO A 106 21.72 39.00 -9.04
N TYR A 107 22.41 38.51 -8.02
CA TYR A 107 23.61 39.16 -7.50
C TYR A 107 24.69 39.08 -8.58
N SER A 108 24.58 39.97 -9.58
CA SER A 108 25.40 40.00 -10.79
C SER A 108 26.86 40.30 -10.49
N ASP A 109 27.62 39.23 -10.28
CA ASP A 109 28.99 39.14 -10.76
C ASP A 109 28.93 38.44 -12.13
N ASP A 110 29.08 39.20 -13.22
CA ASP A 110 28.97 38.70 -14.61
C ASP A 110 30.01 37.59 -14.93
N SER A 111 30.98 37.35 -14.04
CA SER A 111 31.95 36.26 -14.14
C SER A 111 31.45 34.89 -13.69
N VAL A 112 30.31 34.80 -12.98
CA VAL A 112 29.85 33.54 -12.35
C VAL A 112 28.63 32.96 -13.07
N SER A 113 28.85 31.81 -13.72
CA SER A 113 27.78 31.02 -14.33
C SER A 113 26.65 30.67 -13.33
N PRO A 114 25.36 30.80 -13.71
CA PRO A 114 24.23 30.44 -12.84
C PRO A 114 24.28 28.99 -12.32
N LEU A 115 24.84 28.07 -13.11
CA LEU A 115 25.07 26.69 -12.69
C LEU A 115 26.07 26.60 -11.53
N LEU A 116 27.15 27.39 -11.57
CA LEU A 116 28.17 27.42 -10.53
C LEU A 116 27.61 28.02 -9.23
N MET A 117 26.77 29.05 -9.33
CA MET A 117 26.05 29.62 -8.18
C MET A 117 25.10 28.58 -7.55
N TYR A 118 24.31 27.88 -8.36
CA TYR A 118 23.42 26.81 -7.90
C TYR A 118 24.19 25.69 -7.18
N LEU A 119 25.33 25.26 -7.73
CA LEU A 119 26.19 24.26 -7.09
C LEU A 119 26.80 24.74 -5.76
N ARG A 120 27.10 26.03 -5.60
CA ARG A 120 27.58 26.59 -4.31
C ARG A 120 26.49 26.55 -3.25
N VAL A 121 25.24 26.87 -3.62
CA VAL A 121 24.08 26.72 -2.72
C VAL A 121 23.93 25.26 -2.29
N LEU A 122 23.94 24.32 -3.24
CA LEU A 122 23.88 22.88 -2.91
C LEU A 122 25.05 22.40 -2.04
N GLN A 123 26.26 22.95 -2.23
CA GLN A 123 27.42 22.63 -1.39
C GLN A 123 27.20 23.09 0.06
N SER A 124 26.67 24.31 0.25
CA SER A 124 26.35 24.85 1.58
C SER A 124 25.26 24.02 2.28
N GLN A 125 24.25 23.56 1.54
CA GLN A 125 23.23 22.64 2.05
C GLN A 125 23.82 21.27 2.41
N ALA A 126 24.64 20.68 1.55
CA ALA A 126 25.27 19.38 1.81
C ALA A 126 26.19 19.42 3.05
N LEU A 127 26.86 20.56 3.30
CA LEU A 127 27.57 20.84 4.54
C LEU A 127 26.62 20.91 5.75
N SER A 128 25.54 21.69 5.66
CA SER A 128 24.54 21.83 6.74
C SER A 128 23.83 20.52 7.09
N ASN A 129 23.58 19.66 6.10
CA ASN A 129 22.94 18.36 6.27
C ASN A 129 23.94 17.22 6.56
N HIS A 130 25.23 17.54 6.72
CA HIS A 130 26.33 16.58 6.92
C HIS A 130 26.41 15.44 5.87
N ASN A 131 25.90 15.67 4.65
CA ASN A 131 25.85 14.66 3.59
C ASN A 131 27.19 14.58 2.85
N LEU A 132 28.12 13.80 3.40
CA LEU A 132 29.48 13.61 2.85
C LEU A 132 29.48 13.08 1.40
N GLN A 133 28.52 12.24 1.01
CA GLN A 133 28.44 11.68 -0.34
C GLN A 133 28.07 12.77 -1.35
N GLN A 134 27.05 13.57 -1.04
CA GLN A 134 26.61 14.70 -1.85
C GLN A 134 27.71 15.78 -1.93
N LEU A 135 28.35 16.10 -0.81
CA LEU A 135 29.46 17.07 -0.74
C LEU A 135 30.67 16.64 -1.61
N THR A 136 31.03 15.35 -1.57
CA THR A 136 32.10 14.79 -2.41
C THR A 136 31.73 14.88 -3.89
N CYS A 137 30.50 14.51 -4.25
CA CYS A 137 30.03 14.54 -5.64
C CYS A 137 29.98 15.97 -6.20
N ILE A 138 29.53 16.95 -5.41
CA ILE A 138 29.52 18.38 -5.75
C ILE A 138 30.95 18.92 -5.91
N SER A 139 31.87 18.56 -5.00
CA SER A 139 33.29 19.00 -5.07
C SER A 139 34.00 18.45 -6.32
N GLU A 140 33.73 17.18 -6.66
CA GLU A 140 34.19 16.55 -7.90
C GLU A 140 33.49 17.07 -9.16
N LEU A 141 32.34 17.76 -9.02
CA LEU A 141 31.66 18.43 -10.11
C LEU A 141 32.19 19.85 -10.32
N PHE A 142 32.52 20.59 -9.26
CA PHE A 142 33.26 21.87 -9.36
C PHE A 142 34.56 21.70 -10.15
N ARG A 143 35.38 20.71 -9.77
CA ARG A 143 36.62 20.35 -10.48
C ARG A 143 36.41 20.01 -11.96
N CYS A 144 35.24 19.48 -12.33
CA CYS A 144 34.88 19.31 -13.74
C CYS A 144 34.49 20.65 -14.38
N MET A 145 33.68 21.49 -13.71
CA MET A 145 33.22 22.79 -14.21
C MET A 145 34.38 23.79 -14.41
N ASP A 146 35.45 23.71 -13.62
CA ASP A 146 36.68 24.51 -13.79
C ASP A 146 37.36 24.29 -15.15
N SER A 147 37.02 23.21 -15.86
CA SER A 147 37.54 22.88 -17.21
C SER A 147 36.57 23.17 -18.36
N PHE A 148 35.42 23.81 -18.10
CA PHE A 148 34.41 24.13 -19.11
C PHE A 148 34.14 25.62 -19.23
N ASP A 149 34.22 26.12 -20.47
CA ASP A 149 33.74 27.44 -20.85
C ASP A 149 32.22 27.61 -20.63
N PHE A 150 31.77 28.86 -20.56
CA PHE A 150 30.36 29.20 -20.35
C PHE A 150 29.41 28.55 -21.38
N GLU A 151 29.76 28.57 -22.67
CA GLU A 151 28.99 27.94 -23.76
C GLU A 151 28.86 26.42 -23.56
N SER A 152 29.93 25.77 -23.08
CA SER A 152 29.98 24.34 -22.78
C SER A 152 29.07 23.97 -21.60
N GLN A 153 28.98 24.84 -20.59
CA GLN A 153 28.05 24.69 -19.45
C GLN A 153 26.59 24.89 -19.89
N GLU A 154 26.31 25.86 -20.75
CA GLU A 154 24.96 26.08 -21.30
C GLU A 154 24.51 24.90 -22.19
N HIS A 155 25.42 24.38 -23.02
CA HIS A 155 25.18 23.18 -23.84
C HIS A 155 24.90 21.94 -22.96
N LEU A 156 25.64 21.76 -21.86
CA LEU A 156 25.42 20.70 -20.88
C LEU A 156 24.00 20.75 -20.27
N LEU A 157 23.53 21.95 -19.91
CA LEU A 157 22.19 22.18 -19.39
C LEU A 157 21.10 21.90 -20.42
N LYS A 158 21.23 22.43 -21.64
CA LYS A 158 20.31 22.14 -22.76
C LYS A 158 20.18 20.64 -23.03
N GLN A 159 21.28 19.90 -22.97
CA GLN A 159 21.27 18.46 -23.18
C GLN A 159 20.67 17.67 -22.01
N LEU A 160 20.74 18.18 -20.77
CA LEU A 160 20.04 17.61 -19.61
C LEU A 160 18.54 17.90 -19.65
N GLN A 161 18.14 19.10 -20.07
CA GLN A 161 16.74 19.46 -20.28
C GLN A 161 16.10 18.56 -21.36
N ASN A 162 16.79 18.34 -22.48
CA ASN A 162 16.31 17.44 -23.53
C ASN A 162 16.20 15.97 -23.04
N ASP A 163 17.19 15.47 -22.30
CA ASP A 163 17.11 14.14 -21.66
C ASP A 163 15.86 14.01 -20.76
N MET A 164 15.45 15.10 -20.09
CA MET A 164 14.28 15.11 -19.21
C MET A 164 12.96 15.17 -19.97
N LEU A 165 12.87 16.00 -21.02
CA LEU A 165 11.70 16.04 -21.92
C LEU A 165 11.45 14.68 -22.58
N ILE A 166 12.51 14.03 -23.09
CA ILE A 166 12.41 12.67 -23.70
C ILE A 166 11.88 11.64 -22.69
N ARG A 167 12.24 11.75 -21.41
CA ARG A 167 11.81 10.83 -20.34
C ARG A 167 10.46 11.17 -19.73
N GLN A 168 9.96 12.40 -19.93
CA GLN A 168 8.78 12.93 -19.26
C GLN A 168 7.56 12.01 -19.40
N ALA A 169 7.27 11.52 -20.60
CA ALA A 169 6.14 10.61 -20.84
C ALA A 169 6.22 9.31 -20.01
N TYR A 170 7.43 8.74 -19.87
CA TYR A 170 7.66 7.54 -19.06
C TYR A 170 7.60 7.84 -17.55
N THR A 171 8.13 8.98 -17.11
CA THR A 171 8.01 9.43 -15.71
C THR A 171 6.54 9.66 -15.32
N GLN A 172 5.74 10.28 -16.21
CA GLN A 172 4.30 10.45 -16.01
C GLN A 172 3.57 9.11 -15.97
N TYR A 173 3.90 8.16 -16.85
CA TYR A 173 3.37 6.80 -16.78
C TYR A 173 3.67 6.13 -15.43
N LEU A 174 4.92 6.18 -14.96
CA LEU A 174 5.29 5.61 -13.65
C LEU A 174 4.58 6.30 -12.48
N MET A 175 4.41 7.62 -12.53
CA MET A 175 3.66 8.38 -11.52
C MET A 175 2.19 7.96 -11.50
N ASN A 176 1.55 7.84 -12.66
CA ASN A 176 0.16 7.38 -12.79
C ASN A 176 0.00 5.94 -12.30
N CYS A 177 0.93 5.03 -12.64
CA CYS A 177 0.92 3.66 -12.12
C CYS A 177 1.07 3.63 -10.59
N ARG A 178 1.96 4.44 -10.01
CA ARG A 178 2.12 4.55 -8.55
C ARG A 178 0.83 5.07 -7.90
N GLN A 179 0.23 6.12 -8.45
CA GLN A 179 -1.00 6.70 -7.93
C GLN A 179 -2.19 5.73 -8.03
N ALA A 180 -2.30 5.00 -9.15
CA ALA A 180 -3.31 3.95 -9.32
C ALA A 180 -3.13 2.82 -8.30
N MET A 181 -1.90 2.34 -8.09
CA MET A 181 -1.61 1.30 -7.08
C MET A 181 -1.99 1.77 -5.66
N LEU A 182 -1.60 3.00 -5.28
CA LEU A 182 -1.98 3.57 -3.97
C LEU A 182 -3.50 3.66 -3.83
N SER A 183 -4.19 4.21 -4.84
CA SER A 183 -5.66 4.27 -4.83
C SER A 183 -6.32 2.89 -4.76
N THR A 184 -5.77 1.85 -5.38
CA THR A 184 -6.30 0.48 -5.24
C THR A 184 -6.07 -0.10 -3.84
N ILE A 185 -4.96 0.25 -3.17
CA ILE A 185 -4.70 -0.15 -1.78
C ILE A 185 -5.72 0.51 -0.85
N ASP A 186 -5.93 1.83 -0.97
CA ASP A 186 -6.90 2.57 -0.17
C ASP A 186 -8.33 2.01 -0.30
N VAL A 187 -8.74 1.63 -1.53
CA VAL A 187 -10.03 1.00 -1.81
C VAL A 187 -10.12 -0.39 -1.17
N LEU A 188 -9.09 -1.22 -1.29
CA LEU A 188 -9.06 -2.56 -0.68
C LEU A 188 -9.10 -2.49 0.85
N GLU A 189 -8.39 -1.56 1.47
CA GLU A 189 -8.47 -1.34 2.91
C GLU A 189 -9.86 -0.86 3.35
N SER A 190 -10.47 0.07 2.60
CA SER A 190 -11.82 0.55 2.90
C SER A 190 -12.84 -0.57 2.79
N PHE A 191 -12.72 -1.42 1.78
CA PHE A 191 -13.58 -2.58 1.59
C PHE A 191 -13.39 -3.63 2.68
N ASN A 192 -12.15 -3.88 3.13
CA ASN A 192 -11.88 -4.79 4.24
C ASN A 192 -12.51 -4.29 5.55
N ARG A 193 -12.36 -3.00 5.89
CA ARG A 193 -13.03 -2.38 7.05
C ARG A 193 -14.55 -2.49 6.98
N GLN A 194 -15.13 -2.36 5.79
CA GLN A 194 -16.57 -2.56 5.59
C GLN A 194 -16.97 -4.03 5.80
N LEU A 195 -16.25 -4.99 5.22
CA LEU A 195 -16.52 -6.43 5.39
C LEU A 195 -16.41 -6.88 6.85
N GLU A 196 -15.41 -6.40 7.60
CA GLU A 196 -15.27 -6.68 9.04
C GLU A 196 -16.49 -6.16 9.82
N THR A 197 -16.96 -4.96 9.48
CA THR A 197 -18.14 -4.33 10.10
C THR A 197 -19.43 -5.08 9.75
N GLU A 198 -19.65 -5.41 8.48
CA GLU A 198 -20.82 -6.17 8.01
C GLU A 198 -20.85 -7.59 8.57
N SER A 199 -19.68 -8.24 8.68
CA SER A 199 -19.53 -9.54 9.34
C SER A 199 -19.95 -9.46 10.81
N HIS A 200 -19.45 -8.47 11.55
CA HIS A 200 -19.83 -8.26 12.95
C HIS A 200 -21.33 -7.99 13.12
N ILE A 201 -21.93 -7.14 12.28
CA ILE A 201 -23.38 -6.84 12.28
C ILE A 201 -24.21 -8.08 11.94
N SER A 202 -23.78 -8.87 10.94
CA SER A 202 -24.46 -10.11 10.54
C SER A 202 -24.45 -11.14 11.66
N VAL A 203 -23.28 -11.36 12.29
CA VAL A 203 -23.13 -12.26 13.44
C VAL A 203 -23.96 -11.78 14.63
N HIS A 204 -23.95 -10.48 14.93
CA HIS A 204 -24.80 -9.87 15.97
C HIS A 204 -26.29 -10.12 15.73
N HIS A 205 -26.76 -9.91 14.50
CA HIS A 205 -28.16 -10.13 14.13
C HIS A 205 -28.55 -11.61 14.21
N ILE A 206 -27.71 -12.52 13.70
CA ILE A 206 -27.93 -13.97 13.80
C ILE A 206 -27.99 -14.41 15.27
N LEU A 207 -27.11 -13.86 16.12
CA LEU A 207 -27.10 -14.14 17.55
C LEU A 207 -28.39 -13.64 18.23
N MET A 208 -28.80 -12.39 17.97
CA MET A 208 -30.06 -11.80 18.47
C MET A 208 -31.28 -12.65 18.12
N VAL A 209 -31.40 -13.07 16.85
CA VAL A 209 -32.48 -13.95 16.39
C VAL A 209 -32.39 -15.32 17.05
N SER A 210 -31.20 -15.90 17.19
CA SER A 210 -31.01 -17.23 17.79
C SER A 210 -31.35 -17.25 19.28
N VAL A 211 -30.93 -16.22 20.04
CA VAL A 211 -31.28 -16.04 21.46
C VAL A 211 -32.79 -15.87 21.62
N LYS A 212 -33.43 -15.06 20.76
CA LYS A 212 -34.90 -14.91 20.75
C LYS A 212 -35.61 -16.25 20.50
N MET A 213 -35.21 -16.99 19.47
CA MET A 213 -35.75 -18.32 19.16
C MET A 213 -35.52 -19.32 20.29
N PHE A 214 -34.38 -19.26 21.00
CA PHE A 214 -34.10 -20.08 22.18
C PHE A 214 -35.05 -19.77 23.34
N LEU A 215 -35.31 -18.50 23.62
CA LEU A 215 -36.29 -18.09 24.65
C LEU A 215 -37.72 -18.49 24.27
N GLU A 216 -38.11 -18.35 23.01
CA GLU A 216 -39.44 -18.77 22.51
C GLU A 216 -39.64 -20.30 22.64
N LYS A 217 -38.60 -21.13 22.42
CA LYS A 217 -38.66 -22.58 22.72
C LYS A 217 -38.86 -22.87 24.22
N LYS A 218 -38.48 -21.96 25.11
CA LYS A 218 -38.56 -22.05 26.58
C LYS A 218 -39.68 -21.18 27.17
N GLU A 219 -40.63 -20.73 26.36
CA GLU A 219 -41.65 -19.72 26.71
C GLU A 219 -42.41 -20.01 28.01
N GLN A 220 -42.73 -21.28 28.29
CA GLN A 220 -43.40 -21.68 29.53
C GLN A 220 -42.58 -21.36 30.80
N ILE A 221 -41.26 -21.57 30.74
CA ILE A 221 -40.33 -21.29 31.84
C ILE A 221 -40.13 -19.78 31.99
N VAL A 222 -40.03 -19.05 30.87
CA VAL A 222 -39.95 -17.57 30.87
C VAL A 222 -41.23 -16.95 31.44
N SER A 223 -42.40 -17.47 31.08
CA SER A 223 -43.70 -17.02 31.61
C SER A 223 -43.82 -17.26 33.12
N GLN A 224 -43.42 -18.44 33.61
CA GLN A 224 -43.39 -18.74 35.05
C GLN A 224 -42.48 -17.78 35.82
N PHE A 225 -41.27 -17.55 35.31
CA PHE A 225 -40.34 -16.55 35.86
C PHE A 225 -40.96 -15.15 35.89
N CYS A 226 -41.63 -14.71 34.82
CA CYS A 226 -42.29 -13.41 34.80
C CYS A 226 -43.41 -13.30 35.86
N GLU A 227 -44.20 -14.36 36.08
CA GLU A 227 -45.20 -14.36 37.14
C GLU A 227 -44.58 -14.31 38.55
N GLU A 228 -43.49 -15.03 38.79
CA GLU A 228 -42.77 -15.01 40.07
C GLU A 228 -42.14 -13.64 40.34
N PHE A 229 -41.51 -13.04 39.32
CA PHE A 229 -40.94 -11.70 39.37
C PHE A 229 -41.98 -10.61 39.70
N ILE A 230 -43.21 -10.74 39.19
CA ILE A 230 -44.31 -9.80 39.47
C ILE A 230 -44.85 -9.97 40.90
N LYS A 231 -44.84 -11.19 41.45
CA LYS A 231 -45.30 -11.48 42.83
C LYS A 231 -44.33 -10.93 43.89
N LEU A 232 -43.05 -10.80 43.56
CA LEU A 232 -42.06 -10.17 44.44
C LEU A 232 -42.32 -8.66 44.59
N THR A 233 -42.12 -8.14 45.79
CA THR A 233 -42.26 -6.71 46.11
C THR A 233 -40.94 -6.05 46.48
N ILE A 234 -39.98 -6.82 47.00
CA ILE A 234 -38.65 -6.33 47.38
C ILE A 234 -37.77 -6.26 46.12
N VAL A 235 -37.14 -5.10 45.90
CA VAL A 235 -36.33 -4.83 44.69
C VAL A 235 -35.08 -5.70 44.65
N ASP A 236 -34.41 -5.91 45.78
CA ASP A 236 -33.21 -6.73 45.86
C ASP A 236 -33.51 -8.20 45.49
N GLU A 237 -34.61 -8.77 46.00
CA GLU A 237 -35.06 -10.13 45.66
C GLU A 237 -35.41 -10.28 44.16
N LYS A 238 -35.94 -9.23 43.52
CA LYS A 238 -36.17 -9.20 42.07
C LYS A 238 -34.86 -9.24 41.27
N ILE A 239 -33.84 -8.52 41.72
CA ILE A 239 -32.52 -8.47 41.08
C ILE A 239 -31.83 -9.84 41.21
N ASP A 240 -31.87 -10.45 42.40
CA ASP A 240 -31.33 -11.78 42.65
C ASP A 240 -32.03 -12.85 41.79
N LEU A 241 -33.37 -12.86 41.75
CA LEU A 241 -34.14 -13.80 40.91
C LEU A 241 -33.81 -13.64 39.42
N LEU A 242 -33.69 -12.40 38.93
CA LEU A 242 -33.29 -12.12 37.54
C LEU A 242 -31.87 -12.64 37.26
N HIS A 243 -30.90 -12.41 38.15
CA HIS A 243 -29.54 -12.89 37.96
C HIS A 243 -29.42 -14.42 38.02
N GLU A 244 -30.14 -15.09 38.93
CA GLU A 244 -30.19 -16.55 38.99
C GLU A 244 -30.78 -17.11 37.69
N PHE A 245 -31.96 -16.63 37.29
CA PHE A 245 -32.64 -17.05 36.06
C PHE A 245 -31.76 -16.84 34.82
N MET A 246 -31.13 -15.67 34.69
CA MET A 246 -30.19 -15.35 33.61
C MET A 246 -29.00 -16.31 33.57
N ASN A 247 -28.39 -16.62 34.72
CA ASN A 247 -27.28 -17.57 34.77
C ASN A 247 -27.72 -18.99 34.40
N THR A 248 -28.87 -19.46 34.89
CA THR A 248 -29.46 -20.75 34.48
C THR A 248 -29.75 -20.79 32.99
N MET A 249 -30.31 -19.73 32.41
CA MET A 249 -30.63 -19.68 30.98
C MET A 249 -29.39 -19.59 30.09
N MET A 250 -28.32 -18.90 30.53
CA MET A 250 -27.02 -18.93 29.84
C MET A 250 -26.37 -20.32 29.85
N LEU A 251 -26.39 -21.04 30.98
CA LEU A 251 -25.91 -22.44 31.04
C LEU A 251 -26.73 -23.39 30.15
N ASN A 252 -28.04 -23.15 30.03
CA ASN A 252 -28.90 -23.89 29.10
C ASN A 252 -28.59 -23.55 27.62
N LEU A 253 -28.10 -22.34 27.34
CA LEU A 253 -27.77 -21.86 26.01
C LEU A 253 -26.42 -22.42 25.52
N GLU A 254 -25.44 -22.55 26.42
CA GLU A 254 -24.19 -23.29 26.18
C GLU A 254 -24.44 -24.79 25.87
N CYS A 255 -25.57 -25.33 26.31
CA CYS A 255 -26.01 -26.69 25.98
C CYS A 255 -26.83 -26.80 24.67
N ASP A 256 -27.23 -25.70 24.01
CA ASP A 256 -28.01 -25.77 22.75
C ASP A 256 -27.09 -26.09 21.56
N ALA A 257 -27.52 -26.99 20.68
CA ALA A 257 -26.73 -27.48 19.54
C ALA A 257 -26.33 -26.39 18.53
N VAL A 258 -27.00 -25.23 18.56
CA VAL A 258 -26.71 -24.07 17.69
C VAL A 258 -25.83 -23.02 18.39
N LEU A 259 -25.79 -23.00 19.73
CA LEU A 259 -25.18 -21.93 20.53
C LEU A 259 -24.10 -22.41 21.51
N SER A 260 -23.70 -23.69 21.44
CA SER A 260 -22.68 -24.30 22.31
C SER A 260 -21.23 -23.90 22.02
N CYS A 261 -20.98 -23.14 20.95
CA CYS A 261 -19.64 -22.74 20.49
C CYS A 261 -19.53 -21.23 20.26
N LEU A 262 -20.12 -20.44 21.16
CA LEU A 262 -19.97 -18.98 21.15
C LEU A 262 -18.58 -18.57 21.66
N THR A 263 -17.99 -17.58 21.02
CA THR A 263 -16.77 -16.89 21.49
C THR A 263 -17.11 -15.90 22.60
N ASP A 264 -16.13 -15.54 23.44
CA ASP A 264 -16.33 -14.70 24.64
C ASP A 264 -17.20 -13.45 24.40
N TRP A 265 -16.95 -12.71 23.31
CA TRP A 265 -17.73 -11.51 22.98
C TRP A 265 -19.18 -11.84 22.59
N GLN A 266 -19.40 -12.96 21.90
CA GLN A 266 -20.75 -13.44 21.56
C GLN A 266 -21.48 -13.94 22.81
N THR A 267 -20.79 -14.55 23.78
CA THR A 267 -21.40 -14.97 25.04
C THR A 267 -21.84 -13.78 25.89
N ILE A 268 -21.03 -12.71 25.93
CA ILE A 268 -21.39 -11.42 26.56
C ILE A 268 -22.60 -10.80 25.85
N GLU A 269 -22.58 -10.73 24.53
CA GLU A 269 -23.68 -10.12 23.77
C GLU A 269 -24.96 -10.98 23.82
N ALA A 270 -24.86 -12.32 23.84
CA ALA A 270 -26.01 -13.21 24.03
C ALA A 270 -26.67 -13.00 25.39
N ARG A 271 -25.87 -12.86 26.46
CA ARG A 271 -26.35 -12.48 27.80
C ARG A 271 -27.08 -11.13 27.75
N ARG A 272 -26.49 -10.12 27.13
CA ARG A 272 -27.13 -8.80 26.98
C ARG A 272 -28.43 -8.86 26.17
N CYS A 273 -28.46 -9.62 25.08
CA CYS A 273 -29.65 -9.83 24.26
C CYS A 273 -30.79 -10.48 25.08
N MET A 274 -30.45 -11.52 25.86
CA MET A 274 -31.39 -12.22 26.72
C MET A 274 -31.93 -11.30 27.82
N GLU A 275 -31.04 -10.54 28.48
CA GLU A 275 -31.41 -9.53 29.48
C GLU A 275 -32.36 -8.48 28.90
N CYS A 276 -32.04 -7.90 27.73
CA CYS A 276 -32.91 -6.93 27.07
C CYS A 276 -34.28 -7.51 26.71
N ILE A 277 -34.37 -8.78 26.28
CA ILE A 277 -35.66 -9.43 25.98
C ILE A 277 -36.49 -9.64 27.25
N LEU A 278 -35.88 -10.06 28.36
CA LEU A 278 -36.58 -10.24 29.64
C LEU A 278 -37.02 -8.89 30.24
N LEU A 279 -36.13 -7.90 30.29
CA LEU A 279 -36.44 -6.56 30.78
C LEU A 279 -37.51 -5.87 29.93
N HIS A 280 -37.56 -6.13 28.61
CA HIS A 280 -38.64 -5.61 27.76
C HIS A 280 -40.01 -6.21 28.15
N ARG A 281 -40.08 -7.50 28.47
CA ARG A 281 -41.31 -8.15 28.96
C ARG A 281 -41.71 -7.65 30.35
N LEU A 282 -40.73 -7.40 31.22
CA LEU A 282 -40.93 -6.93 32.59
C LEU A 282 -41.03 -5.40 32.71
N TYR A 283 -40.94 -4.66 31.60
CA TYR A 283 -40.75 -3.20 31.56
C TYR A 283 -41.67 -2.43 32.50
N TYR A 284 -42.97 -2.73 32.45
CA TYR A 284 -43.97 -2.04 33.30
C TYR A 284 -43.76 -2.34 34.79
N SER A 285 -43.51 -3.61 35.16
CA SER A 285 -43.28 -4.02 36.56
C SER A 285 -41.96 -3.50 37.15
N VAL A 286 -40.97 -3.19 36.29
CA VAL A 286 -39.66 -2.65 36.70
C VAL A 286 -39.67 -1.13 36.78
N MET A 287 -40.31 -0.45 35.82
CA MET A 287 -40.34 1.02 35.76
C MET A 287 -41.40 1.65 36.68
N PHE A 288 -42.54 0.97 36.88
CA PHE A 288 -43.67 1.49 37.66
C PHE A 288 -44.11 0.49 38.76
N PRO A 289 -43.23 0.11 39.70
CA PRO A 289 -43.56 -0.88 40.75
C PRO A 289 -44.72 -0.46 41.66
N ASN A 290 -45.05 0.82 41.76
CA ASN A 290 -46.21 1.37 42.50
C ASN A 290 -47.28 1.97 41.57
N GLU A 291 -47.21 1.69 40.26
CA GLU A 291 -48.14 2.17 39.22
C GLU A 291 -48.39 3.70 39.30
N ASP A 292 -49.61 4.10 39.64
CA ASP A 292 -50.03 5.51 39.81
C ASP A 292 -49.17 6.28 40.81
N GLY A 293 -48.59 5.61 41.81
CA GLY A 293 -47.73 6.21 42.84
C GLY A 293 -46.34 6.64 42.34
N ASP A 294 -45.89 6.08 41.22
CA ASP A 294 -44.67 6.50 40.54
C ASP A 294 -45.00 7.55 39.47
N LEU A 295 -46.04 7.32 38.65
CA LEU A 295 -46.51 8.29 37.63
C LEU A 295 -46.88 9.66 38.22
N SER A 296 -47.55 9.69 39.38
CA SER A 296 -47.89 10.94 40.07
C SER A 296 -46.67 11.67 40.63
N ARG A 297 -45.65 10.93 41.08
CA ARG A 297 -44.37 11.48 41.57
C ARG A 297 -43.58 12.10 40.43
N ASP A 298 -43.43 11.38 39.33
CA ASP A 298 -42.73 11.86 38.12
C ASP A 298 -43.41 13.10 37.55
N ARG A 299 -44.75 13.13 37.55
CA ARG A 299 -45.52 14.31 37.15
C ARG A 299 -45.23 15.51 38.05
N VAL A 300 -45.33 15.37 39.37
CA VAL A 300 -45.03 16.46 40.32
C VAL A 300 -43.59 16.94 40.18
N LEU A 301 -42.64 16.04 39.94
CA LEU A 301 -41.25 16.39 39.68
C LEU A 301 -41.10 17.19 38.37
N SER A 302 -41.77 16.75 37.29
CA SER A 302 -41.74 17.41 35.97
C SER A 302 -42.42 18.78 35.95
N GLU A 303 -43.41 19.02 36.83
CA GLU A 303 -44.06 20.32 37.01
C GLU A 303 -43.22 21.29 37.88
N HIS A 304 -42.10 20.84 38.45
CA HIS A 304 -41.23 21.61 39.36
C HIS A 304 -39.82 21.92 38.79
N ILE A 305 -39.51 21.43 37.58
CA ILE A 305 -38.23 21.60 36.87
C ILE A 305 -38.40 22.59 35.70
#